data_AF-A0A7G3ZJF3-F1
#
_entry.id   AF-A0A7G3ZJF3-F1
#
_cell.length_a   1.000
_cell.length_b   1.000
_cell.length_c   1.000
_cell.angle_alpha   90.00
_cell.angle_beta   90.00
_cell.angle_gamma   90.00
#
_symmetry.space_group_name_H-M   'P 1'
#
loop_
_entity.id
_entity.type
_entity.pdbx_description
1 polymer ?
#
loop_
_entity_poly.entity_id
_entity_poly.type
_entity_poly.pdbx_seq_one_letter_code
_entity_poly.pdbx_strand_id
1 'polypeptide(L)'
;MVFNKENVDYSLYLVTDSSMLPDGTTLYSQVKAGLENGVTLVQLREKDIETKDFIREAVEVQKLCQSFNVPLIINDRIDVALAIGADGVHVGQDDMPIPMVRKLVGPDMIIGWSVGFRHEVETLAEWGPDMVDYIGVGTIFPTLTKKNPKKAPMGPQGAIEVLNALEDNKAHWCRTVAIGGLHPVNIERVLYQCVSSNGQRALDGISVVSDIMAAPDAAAATKNLRHLLDNPSYKFVNLGLKSETVSSETYREVVGQVTRNRPLVQHMTNKVHQNFGANVTLAVGSSPIMSEVKEEVHELARIPHAALLLNTGSVAPLDVLREAITAYNKEKRPIVFDPVGYSATEARRLLNDTLLSHGQFTCIKGNTSEILSLAKLTTEKMKGVDAFTGQLDKVMVAQATRVVAYTYKTVAVCTGEYDFVADGTFGGRYYLSCGLGISAKDIPCVAIHNGSIPIMGDITASGCSLGSTIACCVGGVAPESNLFDAVVTAVVLYKTAGKLASTRCQGNGSFNVQLLDALYQLFHENCPATWSTSLERLS
;
A
#
# COMPACT_ATOMS: atom_id res chain seq x y z
N MET A 1 23.07 -2.66 32.70
CA MET A 1 23.27 -3.77 31.75
C MET A 1 23.58 -3.11 30.42
N VAL A 2 24.60 -3.53 29.67
CA VAL A 2 24.84 -2.95 28.33
C VAL A 2 24.16 -3.87 27.33
N PHE A 3 23.15 -3.36 26.60
CA PHE A 3 22.49 -4.12 25.54
C PHE A 3 23.43 -4.26 24.34
N ASN A 4 23.52 -5.47 23.79
CA ASN A 4 24.15 -5.64 22.49
C ASN A 4 23.21 -5.07 21.41
N LYS A 5 23.72 -4.11 20.64
CA LYS A 5 23.00 -3.44 19.54
C LYS A 5 22.38 -4.40 18.54
N GLU A 6 23.04 -5.54 18.28
CA GLU A 6 22.56 -6.56 17.35
C GLU A 6 21.31 -7.29 17.83
N ASN A 7 21.04 -7.27 19.14
CA ASN A 7 19.97 -8.02 19.78
C ASN A 7 18.77 -7.14 20.19
N VAL A 8 18.76 -5.86 19.80
CA VAL A 8 17.65 -4.96 20.13
C VAL A 8 16.42 -5.34 19.30
N ASP A 9 15.32 -5.64 19.99
CA ASP A 9 14.04 -5.95 19.35
C ASP A 9 13.24 -4.66 19.10
N TYR A 10 13.18 -4.27 17.83
CA TYR A 10 12.47 -3.06 17.38
C TYR A 10 10.98 -3.28 17.11
N SER A 11 10.44 -4.49 17.34
CA SER A 11 9.08 -4.88 16.93
C SER A 11 8.00 -3.88 17.37
N LEU A 12 7.97 -3.53 18.67
CA LEU A 12 7.01 -2.59 19.23
C LEU A 12 7.71 -1.55 20.10
N TYR A 13 7.92 -0.39 19.49
CA TYR A 13 8.68 0.71 20.06
C TYR A 13 7.76 1.82 20.62
N LEU A 14 7.66 1.92 21.94
CA LEU A 14 6.89 2.95 22.61
C LEU A 14 7.71 4.24 22.74
N VAL A 15 7.14 5.36 22.31
CA VAL A 15 7.67 6.71 22.57
C VAL A 15 6.72 7.42 23.52
N THR A 16 7.22 7.96 24.63
CA THR A 16 6.37 8.58 25.65
C THR A 16 5.93 10.00 25.27
N ASP A 17 4.84 10.45 25.89
CA ASP A 17 4.44 11.85 25.92
C ASP A 17 3.55 12.08 27.15
N SER A 18 4.04 12.82 28.13
CA SER A 18 3.34 13.10 29.39
C SER A 18 2.09 13.98 29.23
N SER A 19 1.93 14.68 28.10
CA SER A 19 0.85 15.66 27.90
C SER A 19 -0.50 15.06 27.49
N MET A 20 -0.56 13.76 27.21
CA MET A 20 -1.76 13.09 26.69
C MET A 20 -2.24 11.92 27.57
N LEU A 21 -1.76 11.86 28.81
CA LEU A 21 -2.13 10.80 29.75
C LEU A 21 -3.62 10.90 30.11
N PRO A 22 -4.35 9.76 30.14
CA PRO A 22 -5.70 9.72 30.70
C PRO A 22 -5.72 10.09 32.19
N ASP A 23 -6.85 10.65 32.63
CA ASP A 23 -7.07 10.97 34.04
C ASP A 23 -6.85 9.75 34.95
N GLY A 24 -6.12 9.95 36.04
CA GLY A 24 -5.82 8.89 37.02
C GLY A 24 -4.70 7.92 36.60
N THR A 25 -4.05 8.15 35.45
CA THR A 25 -2.87 7.39 35.03
C THR A 25 -1.58 8.22 35.17
N THR A 26 -0.44 7.55 35.15
CA THR A 26 0.89 8.18 35.14
C THR A 26 1.70 7.69 33.94
N LEU A 27 2.75 8.42 33.57
CA LEU A 27 3.70 7.96 32.55
C LEU A 27 4.24 6.58 32.91
N TYR A 28 4.63 6.38 34.18
CA TYR A 28 5.11 5.10 34.69
C TYR A 28 4.07 3.98 34.53
N SER A 29 2.79 4.24 34.86
CA SER A 29 1.75 3.20 34.75
C SER A 29 1.49 2.80 33.30
N GLN A 30 1.48 3.76 32.36
CA GLN A 30 1.29 3.49 30.93
C GLN A 30 2.48 2.72 30.35
N VAL A 31 3.72 3.12 30.66
CA VAL A 31 4.93 2.42 30.22
C VAL A 31 4.98 1.01 30.80
N LYS A 32 4.65 0.84 32.08
CA LYS A 32 4.58 -0.48 32.72
C LYS A 32 3.56 -1.39 32.04
N ALA A 33 2.35 -0.88 31.79
CA ALA A 33 1.33 -1.63 31.08
C ALA A 33 1.78 -2.01 29.66
N GLY A 34 2.49 -1.14 28.95
CA GLY A 34 3.10 -1.47 27.67
C GLY A 34 4.13 -2.59 27.76
N LEU A 35 5.08 -2.50 28.69
CA LEU A 35 6.12 -3.51 28.88
C LEU A 35 5.56 -4.89 29.25
N GLU A 36 4.55 -4.93 30.13
CA GLU A 36 3.88 -6.18 30.53
C GLU A 36 3.15 -6.89 29.37
N ASN A 37 2.87 -6.17 28.27
CA ASN A 37 1.99 -6.64 27.20
C ASN A 37 2.63 -6.66 25.80
N GLY A 38 3.95 -6.41 25.70
CA GLY A 38 4.72 -6.67 24.48
C GLY A 38 5.47 -5.49 23.88
N VAL A 39 5.62 -4.36 24.59
CA VAL A 39 6.59 -3.32 24.20
C VAL A 39 8.01 -3.87 24.33
N THR A 40 8.83 -3.69 23.29
CA THR A 40 10.18 -4.25 23.17
C THR A 40 11.28 -3.19 23.17
N LEU A 41 10.90 -1.91 23.04
CA LEU A 41 11.78 -0.75 23.13
C LEU A 41 11.02 0.44 23.69
N VAL A 42 11.63 1.23 24.58
CA VAL A 42 11.02 2.44 25.15
C VAL A 42 11.91 3.65 24.87
N GLN A 43 11.31 4.75 24.41
CA GLN A 43 11.95 6.05 24.33
C GLN A 43 11.23 7.04 25.24
N LEU A 44 11.97 7.56 26.22
CA LEU A 44 11.49 8.63 27.08
C LEU A 44 11.69 9.98 26.39
N ARG A 45 10.57 10.67 26.15
CA ARG A 45 10.51 11.95 25.48
C ARG A 45 9.73 12.96 26.32
N GLU A 46 10.50 13.80 26.99
CA GLU A 46 9.98 14.92 27.78
C GLU A 46 10.57 16.23 27.26
N LYS A 47 9.70 17.12 26.74
CA LYS A 47 10.13 18.37 26.10
C LYS A 47 10.03 19.60 27.00
N ASP A 48 9.08 19.57 27.94
CA ASP A 48 8.60 20.76 28.63
C ASP A 48 8.96 20.75 30.14
N ILE A 49 9.68 19.72 30.63
CA ILE A 49 10.08 19.61 32.05
C ILE A 49 11.54 20.01 32.28
N GLU A 50 11.86 20.41 33.52
CA GLU A 50 13.23 20.73 33.90
C GLU A 50 14.14 19.51 33.91
N THR A 51 15.42 19.72 33.59
CA THR A 51 16.44 18.65 33.51
C THR A 51 16.51 17.78 34.77
N LYS A 52 16.35 18.37 35.96
CA LYS A 52 16.39 17.64 37.23
C LYS A 52 15.23 16.64 37.33
N ASP A 53 14.03 17.06 36.96
CA ASP A 53 12.84 16.23 36.99
C ASP A 53 12.89 15.16 35.90
N PHE A 54 13.42 15.51 34.71
CA PHE A 54 13.67 14.54 33.65
C PHE A 54 14.63 13.44 34.11
N ILE A 55 15.77 13.78 34.73
CA ILE A 55 16.71 12.77 35.25
C ILE A 55 16.02 11.84 36.26
N ARG A 56 15.20 12.39 37.18
CA ARG A 56 14.47 11.58 38.17
C ARG A 56 13.54 10.58 37.50
N GLU A 57 12.70 11.04 36.58
CA GLU A 57 11.77 10.18 35.85
C GLU A 57 12.50 9.16 34.97
N ALA A 58 13.57 9.57 34.29
CA ALA A 58 14.38 8.70 33.45
C ALA A 58 15.01 7.55 34.24
N VAL A 59 15.49 7.79 35.47
CA VAL A 59 16.00 6.73 36.34
C VAL A 59 14.90 5.75 36.75
N GLU A 60 13.68 6.23 37.03
CA GLU A 60 12.55 5.37 37.39
C GLU A 60 12.12 4.49 36.21
N VAL A 61 11.99 5.09 35.02
CA VAL A 61 11.66 4.36 33.79
C VAL A 61 12.77 3.40 33.38
N GLN A 62 14.05 3.76 33.57
CA GLN A 62 15.18 2.88 33.26
C GLN A 62 15.14 1.60 34.12
N LYS A 63 14.92 1.74 35.43
CA LYS A 63 14.78 0.58 36.34
C LYS A 63 13.63 -0.33 35.91
N LEU A 64 12.51 0.27 35.51
CA LEU A 64 11.36 -0.47 35.01
C LEU A 64 11.73 -1.24 33.73
N CYS A 65 12.28 -0.58 32.71
CA CYS A 65 12.69 -1.22 31.46
C CYS A 65 13.69 -2.36 31.68
N GLN A 66 14.67 -2.15 32.57
CA GLN A 66 15.64 -3.18 32.97
C GLN A 66 14.99 -4.41 33.60
N SER A 67 13.91 -4.26 34.39
CA SER A 67 13.18 -5.41 34.96
C SER A 67 12.48 -6.27 33.91
N PHE A 68 12.24 -5.73 32.71
CA PHE A 68 11.68 -6.44 31.56
C PHE A 68 12.73 -6.78 30.50
N ASN A 69 14.02 -6.49 30.74
CA ASN A 69 15.10 -6.63 29.77
C ASN A 69 14.82 -5.89 28.44
N VAL A 70 14.26 -4.68 28.56
CA VAL A 70 13.94 -3.78 27.44
C VAL A 70 14.87 -2.56 27.50
N PRO A 71 15.44 -2.07 26.38
CA PRO A 71 16.31 -0.90 26.39
C PRO A 71 15.51 0.40 26.58
N LEU A 72 16.12 1.37 27.27
CA LEU A 72 15.64 2.75 27.35
C LEU A 72 16.47 3.68 26.46
N ILE A 73 15.79 4.38 25.56
CA ILE A 73 16.32 5.43 24.71
C ILE A 73 15.90 6.80 25.25
N ILE A 74 16.82 7.77 25.27
CA ILE A 74 16.50 9.16 25.64
C ILE A 74 16.38 10.02 24.38
N ASN A 75 15.26 10.74 24.26
CA ASN A 75 15.02 11.65 23.14
C ASN A 75 15.79 12.97 23.32
N ASP A 76 16.58 13.36 22.32
CA ASP A 76 17.30 14.64 22.13
C ASP A 76 18.31 15.06 23.22
N ARG A 77 18.15 14.61 24.46
CA ARG A 77 18.96 15.03 25.63
C ARG A 77 20.13 14.08 25.91
N ILE A 78 21.19 14.22 25.12
CA ILE A 78 22.44 13.44 25.24
C ILE A 78 23.03 13.54 26.66
N ASP A 79 22.98 14.73 27.25
CA ASP A 79 23.46 15.00 28.61
C ASP A 79 22.69 14.19 29.66
N VAL A 80 21.37 14.08 29.54
CA VAL A 80 20.54 13.25 30.42
C VAL A 80 20.86 11.76 30.22
N ALA A 81 21.01 11.33 28.96
CA ALA A 81 21.36 9.94 28.64
C ALA A 81 22.69 9.51 29.29
N LEU A 82 23.71 10.38 29.21
CA LEU A 82 25.00 10.16 29.86
C LEU A 82 24.88 10.17 31.38
N ALA A 83 24.11 11.10 31.95
CA ALA A 83 23.96 11.23 33.40
C ALA A 83 23.35 9.99 34.07
N ILE A 84 22.42 9.31 33.38
CA ILE A 84 21.78 8.10 33.91
C ILE A 84 22.40 6.80 33.36
N GLY A 85 23.34 6.88 32.43
CA GLY A 85 23.87 5.73 31.71
C GLY A 85 22.77 4.98 30.94
N ALA A 86 21.97 5.70 30.15
CA ALA A 86 20.92 5.14 29.32
C ALA A 86 21.47 4.18 28.26
N ASP A 87 20.60 3.33 27.70
CA ASP A 87 21.01 2.33 26.70
C ASP A 87 21.19 2.96 25.31
N GLY A 88 20.51 4.08 25.05
CA GLY A 88 20.62 4.80 23.79
C GLY A 88 20.08 6.22 23.81
N VAL A 89 20.28 6.90 22.68
CA VAL A 89 19.70 8.19 22.36
C VAL A 89 19.04 8.17 20.99
N HIS A 90 18.02 9.00 20.81
CA HIS A 90 17.44 9.28 19.51
C HIS A 90 17.42 10.77 19.27
N VAL A 91 17.87 11.20 18.09
CA VAL A 91 17.95 12.61 17.72
C VAL A 91 17.25 12.87 16.39
N GLY A 92 16.70 14.07 16.26
CA GLY A 92 16.13 14.59 15.02
C GLY A 92 17.16 15.24 14.10
N GLN A 93 16.66 15.82 13.01
CA GLN A 93 17.48 16.50 11.98
C GLN A 93 18.01 17.86 12.44
N ASP A 94 17.31 18.52 13.37
CA ASP A 94 17.67 19.85 13.89
C ASP A 94 18.39 19.79 15.24
N ASP A 95 18.63 18.59 15.75
CA ASP A 95 19.27 18.36 17.04
C ASP A 95 20.80 18.24 16.87
N MET A 96 21.49 17.73 17.89
CA MET A 96 22.95 17.58 17.84
C MET A 96 23.38 16.67 16.65
N PRO A 97 24.34 17.08 15.80
CA PRO A 97 24.81 16.27 14.69
C PRO A 97 25.35 14.91 15.15
N ILE A 98 25.01 13.84 14.41
CA ILE A 98 25.38 12.45 14.75
C ILE A 98 26.88 12.28 15.04
N PRO A 99 27.84 12.85 14.28
CA PRO A 99 29.26 12.75 14.64
C PRO A 99 29.62 13.31 16.00
N MET A 100 28.95 14.37 16.45
CA MET A 100 29.15 14.91 17.79
C MET A 100 28.50 14.02 18.85
N VAL A 101 27.30 13.51 18.58
CA VAL A 101 26.61 12.57 19.49
C VAL A 101 27.50 11.35 19.71
N ARG A 102 27.95 10.68 18.64
CA ARG A 102 28.81 9.48 18.73
C ARG A 102 30.11 9.75 19.49
N LYS A 103 30.73 10.92 19.29
CA LYS A 103 31.94 11.32 20.02
C LYS A 103 31.70 11.43 21.54
N LEU A 104 30.51 11.85 21.97
CA LEU A 104 30.18 12.00 23.39
C LEU A 104 29.77 10.68 24.05
N VAL A 105 28.98 9.86 23.35
CA VAL A 105 28.38 8.64 23.93
C VAL A 105 29.22 7.38 23.75
N GLY A 106 30.29 7.45 22.95
CA GLY A 106 31.15 6.31 22.67
C GLY A 106 30.52 5.29 21.70
N PRO A 107 31.22 4.18 21.42
CA PRO A 107 30.80 3.23 20.39
C PRO A 107 29.60 2.38 20.80
N ASP A 108 29.39 2.14 22.10
CA ASP A 108 28.45 1.10 22.57
C ASP A 108 27.00 1.58 22.67
N MET A 109 26.77 2.88 22.95
CA MET A 109 25.42 3.43 23.11
C MET A 109 24.65 3.36 21.79
N ILE A 110 23.37 2.98 21.84
CA ILE A 110 22.52 2.93 20.65
C ILE A 110 22.20 4.35 20.19
N ILE A 111 22.33 4.65 18.89
CA ILE A 111 21.95 5.92 18.30
C ILE A 111 20.85 5.72 17.25
N GLY A 112 19.70 6.33 17.52
CA GLY A 112 18.59 6.47 16.60
C GLY A 112 18.59 7.82 15.89
N TRP A 113 18.16 7.84 14.62
CA TRP A 113 18.03 9.08 13.87
C TRP A 113 16.69 9.17 13.13
N SER A 114 16.04 10.33 13.18
CA SER A 114 14.79 10.56 12.43
C SER A 114 15.09 10.80 10.95
N VAL A 115 14.62 9.92 10.06
CA VAL A 115 14.85 9.99 8.60
C VAL A 115 13.52 9.97 7.86
N GLY A 116 13.36 10.83 6.86
CA GLY A 116 12.19 10.88 5.99
C GLY A 116 12.50 10.99 4.50
N PHE A 117 13.78 11.10 4.11
CA PHE A 117 14.18 11.26 2.71
C PHE A 117 15.42 10.45 2.35
N ARG A 118 15.55 10.14 1.06
CA ARG A 118 16.68 9.41 0.48
C ARG A 118 18.04 10.05 0.77
N HIS A 119 18.18 11.37 0.62
CA HIS A 119 19.46 12.07 0.85
C HIS A 119 19.95 11.97 2.30
N GLU A 120 19.02 11.82 3.26
CA GLU A 120 19.37 11.61 4.67
C GLU A 120 19.95 10.19 4.83
N VAL A 121 19.41 9.18 4.15
CA VAL A 121 19.98 7.82 4.13
C VAL A 121 21.37 7.80 3.48
N GLU A 122 21.56 8.54 2.40
CA GLU A 122 22.87 8.67 1.73
C GLU A 122 23.91 9.26 2.70
N THR A 123 23.53 10.30 3.46
CA THR A 123 24.37 10.88 4.53
C THR A 123 24.70 9.85 5.62
N LEU A 124 23.72 9.07 6.07
CA LEU A 124 23.94 7.99 7.04
C LEU A 124 24.94 6.96 6.52
N ALA A 125 24.83 6.57 5.25
CA ALA A 125 25.70 5.59 4.64
C ALA A 125 27.15 6.10 4.51
N GLU A 126 27.34 7.38 4.21
CA GLU A 126 28.65 8.04 4.19
C GLU A 126 29.34 8.02 5.56
N TRP A 127 28.57 8.13 6.65
CA TRP A 127 29.09 8.02 8.01
C TRP A 127 29.49 6.60 8.41
N GLY A 128 28.89 5.57 7.80
CA GLY A 128 29.21 4.17 8.05
C GLY A 128 28.54 3.54 9.28
N PRO A 129 28.84 2.26 9.56
CA PRO A 129 28.09 1.42 10.49
C PRO A 129 28.17 1.85 11.96
N ASP A 130 29.24 2.52 12.35
CA ASP A 130 29.47 2.86 13.76
C ASP A 130 28.69 4.09 14.21
N MET A 131 27.98 4.78 13.30
CA MET A 131 27.46 6.13 13.55
C MET A 131 25.97 6.16 13.89
N VAL A 132 25.15 5.41 13.17
CA VAL A 132 23.70 5.29 13.40
C VAL A 132 23.31 3.82 13.37
N ASP A 133 22.62 3.39 14.43
CA ASP A 133 22.24 1.98 14.63
C ASP A 133 20.83 1.70 14.09
N TYR A 134 19.92 2.67 14.19
CA TYR A 134 18.57 2.57 13.63
C TYR A 134 18.00 3.92 13.19
N ILE A 135 16.98 3.90 12.35
CA ILE A 135 16.24 5.10 11.94
C ILE A 135 14.75 5.00 12.22
N GLY A 136 14.18 6.12 12.69
CA GLY A 136 12.75 6.36 12.70
C GLY A 136 12.30 6.87 11.34
N VAL A 137 11.56 6.06 10.59
CA VAL A 137 11.11 6.32 9.22
C VAL A 137 9.91 7.26 9.24
N GLY A 138 10.23 8.56 9.29
CA GLY A 138 9.41 9.74 8.97
C GLY A 138 8.11 9.91 9.74
N THR A 139 7.20 10.70 9.17
CA THR A 139 5.80 10.79 9.60
C THR A 139 4.98 10.08 8.53
N ILE A 140 4.58 8.83 8.76
CA ILE A 140 3.86 8.04 7.75
C ILE A 140 2.48 8.66 7.48
N PHE A 141 1.73 8.94 8.54
CA PHE A 141 0.41 9.56 8.47
C PHE A 141 0.34 10.85 9.31
N PRO A 142 -0.63 11.75 9.05
CA PRO A 142 -0.84 12.91 9.90
C PRO A 142 -0.95 12.54 11.38
N THR A 143 -0.33 13.33 12.25
CA THR A 143 -0.38 13.14 13.72
C THR A 143 -0.43 14.48 14.43
N LEU A 144 -1.18 14.54 15.53
CA LEU A 144 -1.25 15.71 16.42
C LEU A 144 -0.20 15.67 17.54
N THR A 145 0.54 14.58 17.67
CA THR A 145 1.56 14.39 18.72
C THR A 145 2.72 15.38 18.61
N LYS A 146 3.02 15.88 17.40
CA LYS A 146 4.02 16.94 17.20
C LYS A 146 3.28 18.27 17.07
N LYS A 147 3.47 19.17 18.05
CA LYS A 147 2.84 20.52 18.08
C LYS A 147 3.14 21.37 16.82
N ASN A 148 4.24 21.11 16.10
CA ASN A 148 4.60 21.74 14.81
C ASN A 148 5.31 20.74 13.87
N PRO A 149 4.58 19.99 13.03
CA PRO A 149 5.22 19.05 12.09
C PRO A 149 5.94 19.82 10.96
N LYS A 150 7.26 19.66 10.87
CA LYS A 150 8.11 20.30 9.83
C LYS A 150 8.03 19.61 8.46
N LYS A 151 7.60 18.34 8.42
CA LYS A 151 7.50 17.52 7.20
C LYS A 151 6.06 17.08 6.99
N ALA A 152 5.60 17.14 5.74
CA ALA A 152 4.32 16.55 5.35
C ALA A 152 4.37 15.03 5.54
N PRO A 153 3.22 14.38 5.82
CA PRO A 153 3.14 12.93 5.87
C PRO A 153 3.57 12.31 4.54
N MET A 154 4.43 11.30 4.59
CA MET A 154 5.05 10.72 3.40
C MET A 154 4.35 9.44 2.89
N GLY A 155 3.46 8.87 3.71
CA GLY A 155 2.77 7.62 3.42
C GLY A 155 3.70 6.40 3.33
N PRO A 156 3.14 5.21 3.05
CA PRO A 156 3.91 3.99 2.81
C PRO A 156 4.93 4.15 1.68
N GLN A 157 4.61 4.91 0.65
CA GLN A 157 5.47 5.15 -0.52
C GLN A 157 6.76 5.87 -0.13
N GLY A 158 6.70 6.90 0.72
CA GLY A 158 7.89 7.57 1.24
C GLY A 158 8.77 6.64 2.09
N ALA A 159 8.16 5.75 2.87
CA ALA A 159 8.91 4.74 3.62
C ALA A 159 9.61 3.74 2.69
N ILE A 160 8.96 3.28 1.62
CA ILE A 160 9.56 2.40 0.62
C ILE A 160 10.79 3.07 -0.01
N GLU A 161 10.75 4.37 -0.32
CA GLU A 161 11.92 5.09 -0.85
C GLU A 161 13.10 5.13 0.13
N VAL A 162 12.83 5.27 1.44
CA VAL A 162 13.86 5.19 2.48
C VAL A 162 14.45 3.77 2.56
N LEU A 163 13.61 2.74 2.50
CA LEU A 163 14.07 1.34 2.50
C LEU A 163 14.90 0.99 1.26
N ASN A 164 14.49 1.48 0.09
CA ASN A 164 15.25 1.34 -1.15
C ASN A 164 16.60 2.05 -1.06
N ALA A 165 16.65 3.27 -0.50
CA ALA A 165 17.90 3.98 -0.30
C ALA A 165 18.88 3.23 0.62
N LEU A 166 18.37 2.54 1.65
CA LEU A 166 19.20 1.71 2.53
C LEU A 166 19.79 0.50 1.78
N GLU A 167 18.99 -0.14 0.91
CA GLU A 167 19.45 -1.25 0.07
C GLU A 167 20.46 -0.79 -0.99
N ASP A 168 20.18 0.32 -1.69
CA ASP A 168 21.07 0.90 -2.70
C ASP A 168 22.45 1.24 -2.11
N ASN A 169 22.48 1.72 -0.87
CA ASN A 169 23.70 2.07 -0.14
C ASN A 169 24.28 0.91 0.70
N LYS A 170 23.69 -0.29 0.65
CA LYS A 170 24.13 -1.48 1.40
C LYS A 170 24.24 -1.25 2.92
N ALA A 171 23.35 -0.42 3.47
CA ALA A 171 23.30 -0.06 4.87
C ALA A 171 22.65 -1.16 5.72
N HIS A 172 23.19 -2.39 5.67
CA HIS A 172 22.62 -3.59 6.31
C HIS A 172 22.68 -3.54 7.84
N TRP A 173 23.56 -2.72 8.42
CA TRP A 173 23.62 -2.52 9.87
C TRP A 173 22.39 -1.79 10.41
N CYS A 174 21.87 -0.82 9.66
CA CYS A 174 20.85 0.11 10.13
C CYS A 174 19.46 -0.54 10.16
N ARG A 175 18.85 -0.56 11.34
CA ARG A 175 17.46 -0.99 11.57
C ARG A 175 16.46 0.12 11.26
N THR A 176 15.20 -0.22 11.11
CA THR A 176 14.14 0.69 10.66
C THR A 176 12.84 0.50 11.44
N VAL A 177 12.27 1.60 11.93
CA VAL A 177 10.96 1.60 12.59
C VAL A 177 10.06 2.65 11.94
N ALA A 178 8.85 2.27 11.55
CA ALA A 178 7.88 3.23 11.03
C ALA A 178 7.27 4.04 12.19
N ILE A 179 7.08 5.35 12.01
CA ILE A 179 6.52 6.22 13.05
C ILE A 179 5.60 7.30 12.46
N GLY A 180 4.68 7.82 13.28
CA GLY A 180 3.82 8.95 12.94
C GLY A 180 2.45 8.52 12.41
N GLY A 181 1.43 8.72 13.25
CA GLY A 181 0.02 8.44 12.93
C GLY A 181 -0.31 6.95 12.75
N LEU A 182 0.50 6.07 13.33
CA LEU A 182 0.27 4.62 13.33
C LEU A 182 -0.76 4.23 14.38
N HIS A 183 -1.77 3.49 13.94
CA HIS A 183 -2.89 2.98 14.73
C HIS A 183 -3.30 1.60 14.19
N PRO A 184 -4.05 0.78 14.95
CA PRO A 184 -4.46 -0.56 14.51
C PRO A 184 -5.10 -0.59 13.10
N VAL A 185 -5.84 0.46 12.74
CA VAL A 185 -6.53 0.58 11.44
C VAL A 185 -5.58 0.74 10.24
N ASN A 186 -4.30 1.07 10.43
CA ASN A 186 -3.36 1.34 9.33
C ASN A 186 -2.01 0.61 9.46
N ILE A 187 -1.68 0.03 10.61
CA ILE A 187 -0.41 -0.68 10.85
C ILE A 187 -0.22 -1.84 9.88
N GLU A 188 -1.22 -2.71 9.72
CA GLU A 188 -1.11 -3.87 8.83
C GLU A 188 -0.78 -3.46 7.40
N ARG A 189 -1.42 -2.39 6.89
CA ARG A 189 -1.14 -1.85 5.55
C ARG A 189 0.28 -1.31 5.44
N VAL A 190 0.78 -0.61 6.46
CA VAL A 190 2.14 -0.10 6.48
C VAL A 190 3.15 -1.24 6.44
N LEU A 191 3.00 -2.24 7.33
CA LEU A 191 3.89 -3.40 7.38
C LEU A 191 3.84 -4.22 6.08
N TYR A 192 2.66 -4.31 5.48
CA TYR A 192 2.44 -5.03 4.22
C TYR A 192 3.04 -4.35 3.00
N GLN A 193 2.90 -3.04 2.87
CA GLN A 193 3.41 -2.31 1.71
C GLN A 193 4.89 -1.94 1.82
N CYS A 194 5.37 -1.59 3.02
CA CYS A 194 6.72 -1.05 3.25
C CYS A 194 7.80 -2.12 3.21
N VAL A 195 8.08 -2.58 1.99
CA VAL A 195 9.15 -3.50 1.66
C VAL A 195 9.94 -2.90 0.50
N SER A 196 11.26 -2.97 0.59
CA SER A 196 12.18 -2.61 -0.50
C SER A 196 11.84 -3.35 -1.80
N SER A 197 12.14 -2.73 -2.94
CA SER A 197 11.82 -3.26 -4.27
C SER A 197 12.57 -4.54 -4.62
N ASN A 198 13.71 -4.83 -3.96
CA ASN A 198 14.44 -6.08 -4.09
C ASN A 198 13.92 -7.20 -3.15
N GLY A 199 12.98 -6.87 -2.26
CA GLY A 199 12.34 -7.81 -1.33
C GLY A 199 13.20 -8.27 -0.16
N GLN A 200 14.40 -7.73 0.03
CA GLN A 200 15.34 -8.19 1.06
C GLN A 200 15.15 -7.47 2.40
N ARG A 201 14.52 -6.30 2.38
CA ARG A 201 14.29 -5.47 3.57
C ARG A 201 12.84 -5.05 3.71
N ALA A 202 12.28 -5.30 4.88
CA ALA A 202 11.07 -4.67 5.40
C ALA A 202 11.39 -3.82 6.64
N LEU A 203 10.38 -3.19 7.21
CA LEU A 203 10.48 -2.52 8.51
C LEU A 203 10.87 -3.52 9.61
N ASP A 204 11.75 -3.16 10.52
CA ASP A 204 12.11 -3.98 11.69
C ASP A 204 11.07 -3.86 12.82
N GLY A 205 10.19 -2.86 12.75
CA GLY A 205 9.03 -2.74 13.64
C GLY A 205 8.25 -1.45 13.49
N ILE A 206 7.36 -1.19 14.45
CA ILE A 206 6.53 0.01 14.50
C ILE A 206 6.82 0.82 15.75
N SER A 207 6.60 2.12 15.65
CA SER A 207 6.68 3.04 16.77
C SER A 207 5.38 3.82 16.97
N VAL A 208 4.90 3.83 18.21
CA VAL A 208 3.63 4.44 18.61
C VAL A 208 3.82 5.36 19.81
N VAL A 209 2.96 6.38 19.89
CA VAL A 209 2.88 7.31 21.04
C VAL A 209 1.48 7.25 21.62
N SER A 210 0.53 7.92 20.97
CA SER A 210 -0.83 8.13 21.48
C SER A 210 -1.64 6.84 21.60
N ASP A 211 -1.35 5.83 20.76
CA ASP A 211 -2.09 4.56 20.77
C ASP A 211 -1.90 3.78 22.09
N ILE A 212 -0.80 4.02 22.81
CA ILE A 212 -0.57 3.47 24.15
C ILE A 212 -0.67 4.57 25.21
N MET A 213 0.05 5.69 25.05
CA MET A 213 0.15 6.72 26.08
C MET A 213 -1.20 7.40 26.39
N ALA A 214 -2.05 7.59 25.38
CA ALA A 214 -3.38 8.19 25.54
C ALA A 214 -4.50 7.15 25.70
N ALA A 215 -4.18 5.85 25.73
CA ALA A 215 -5.17 4.80 25.86
C ALA A 215 -5.65 4.70 27.31
N PRO A 216 -6.98 4.71 27.56
CA PRO A 216 -7.53 4.44 28.90
C PRO A 216 -7.11 3.07 29.46
N ASP A 217 -6.90 2.10 28.57
CA ASP A 217 -6.35 0.78 28.88
C ASP A 217 -5.13 0.51 27.98
N ALA A 218 -3.95 0.94 28.45
CA ALA A 218 -2.69 0.72 27.75
C ALA A 218 -2.33 -0.76 27.58
N ALA A 219 -2.78 -1.64 28.49
CA ALA A 219 -2.53 -3.07 28.39
C ALA A 219 -3.29 -3.67 27.20
N ALA A 220 -4.59 -3.37 27.08
CA ALA A 220 -5.42 -3.81 25.97
C ALA A 220 -4.92 -3.25 24.63
N ALA A 221 -4.57 -1.96 24.59
CA ALA A 221 -4.03 -1.33 23.39
C ALA A 221 -2.73 -2.01 22.94
N THR A 222 -1.81 -2.26 23.87
CA THR A 222 -0.53 -2.93 23.57
C THR A 222 -0.73 -4.37 23.08
N LYS A 223 -1.62 -5.15 23.72
CA LYS A 223 -1.94 -6.51 23.25
C LYS A 223 -2.48 -6.52 21.83
N ASN A 224 -3.31 -5.54 21.48
CA ASN A 224 -3.83 -5.40 20.11
C ASN A 224 -2.68 -5.14 19.12
N LEU A 225 -1.78 -4.21 19.43
CA LEU A 225 -0.61 -3.93 18.59
C LEU A 225 0.30 -5.16 18.45
N ARG A 226 0.58 -5.87 19.54
CA ARG A 226 1.38 -7.10 19.53
C ARG A 226 0.72 -8.20 18.70
N HIS A 227 -0.61 -8.34 18.77
CA HIS A 227 -1.36 -9.29 17.95
C HIS A 227 -1.17 -9.04 16.45
N LEU A 228 -1.19 -7.78 16.01
CA LEU A 228 -0.93 -7.40 14.62
C LEU A 228 0.50 -7.77 14.18
N LEU A 229 1.49 -7.66 15.07
CA LEU A 229 2.87 -8.00 14.75
C LEU A 229 3.11 -9.53 14.71
N ASP A 230 2.47 -10.28 15.60
CA ASP A 230 2.63 -11.74 15.73
C ASP A 230 1.85 -12.55 14.70
N ASN A 231 0.80 -11.97 14.13
CA ASN A 231 -0.09 -12.65 13.17
C ASN A 231 -0.06 -11.92 11.83
N PRO A 232 1.03 -12.05 11.06
CA PRO A 232 1.29 -11.13 9.96
C PRO A 232 0.48 -11.47 8.70
N SER A 233 -0.80 -11.08 8.70
CA SER A 233 -1.75 -11.38 7.64
C SER A 233 -2.76 -10.23 7.49
N TYR A 234 -2.53 -9.36 6.52
CA TYR A 234 -3.43 -8.28 6.18
C TYR A 234 -4.52 -8.72 5.20
N LYS A 235 -5.70 -9.08 5.73
CA LYS A 235 -6.89 -9.38 4.93
C LYS A 235 -7.64 -8.07 4.57
N PHE A 236 -7.12 -7.36 3.57
CA PHE A 236 -7.66 -6.07 3.10
C PHE A 236 -8.91 -6.17 2.22
N VAL A 237 -9.17 -7.36 1.68
CA VAL A 237 -10.35 -7.68 0.87
C VAL A 237 -10.81 -9.10 1.23
N ASN A 238 -12.11 -9.36 1.20
CA ASN A 238 -12.68 -10.68 1.51
C ASN A 238 -12.52 -11.69 0.35
N LEU A 239 -11.34 -11.79 -0.24
CA LEU A 239 -11.02 -12.68 -1.35
C LEU A 239 -9.73 -13.46 -1.06
N GLY A 240 -9.60 -14.63 -1.68
CA GLY A 240 -8.37 -15.41 -1.66
C GLY A 240 -7.27 -14.68 -2.44
N LEU A 241 -6.09 -14.55 -1.84
CA LEU A 241 -4.94 -13.86 -2.41
C LEU A 241 -3.88 -14.89 -2.87
N LYS A 242 -4.19 -15.65 -3.91
CA LYS A 242 -3.31 -16.72 -4.40
C LYS A 242 -3.06 -16.56 -5.89
N SER A 243 -1.81 -16.69 -6.31
CA SER A 243 -1.53 -16.84 -7.75
C SER A 243 -1.75 -18.30 -8.13
N GLU A 244 -2.74 -18.56 -8.99
CA GLU A 244 -3.09 -19.92 -9.44
C GLU A 244 -3.05 -20.06 -10.96
N THR A 245 -3.21 -21.30 -11.43
CA THR A 245 -3.31 -21.61 -12.86
C THR A 245 -4.76 -21.49 -13.29
N VAL A 246 -5.04 -20.45 -14.05
CA VAL A 246 -6.37 -20.19 -14.56
C VAL A 246 -6.70 -21.16 -15.69
N SER A 247 -7.90 -21.73 -15.66
CA SER A 247 -8.41 -22.69 -16.64
C SER A 247 -9.77 -22.26 -17.18
N SER A 248 -10.25 -22.91 -18.24
CA SER A 248 -11.60 -22.67 -18.75
C SER A 248 -12.69 -22.94 -17.71
N GLU A 249 -12.46 -23.85 -16.77
CA GLU A 249 -13.38 -24.12 -15.66
C GLU A 249 -13.37 -22.99 -14.63
N THR A 250 -12.19 -22.42 -14.36
CA THR A 250 -12.05 -21.23 -13.51
C THR A 250 -12.85 -20.06 -14.07
N TYR A 251 -12.73 -19.78 -15.37
CA TYR A 251 -13.52 -18.73 -16.04
C TYR A 251 -15.03 -18.97 -15.90
N ARG A 252 -15.46 -20.23 -16.08
CA ARG A 252 -16.87 -20.63 -16.00
C ARG A 252 -17.45 -20.38 -14.62
N GLU A 253 -16.68 -20.74 -13.59
CA GLU A 253 -17.09 -20.56 -12.19
C GLU A 253 -17.16 -19.09 -11.80
N VAL A 254 -16.17 -18.27 -12.18
CA VAL A 254 -16.21 -16.81 -11.94
C VAL A 254 -17.45 -16.18 -12.58
N VAL A 255 -17.71 -16.44 -13.87
CA VAL A 255 -18.91 -15.92 -14.57
C VAL A 255 -20.19 -16.41 -13.91
N GLY A 256 -20.23 -17.69 -13.50
CA GLY A 256 -21.35 -18.27 -12.75
C GLY A 256 -21.61 -17.55 -11.43
N GLN A 257 -20.57 -17.22 -10.66
CA GLN A 257 -20.69 -16.48 -9.41
C GLN A 257 -21.20 -15.05 -9.63
N VAL A 258 -20.63 -14.33 -10.60
CA VAL A 258 -21.09 -12.97 -10.94
C VAL A 258 -22.56 -12.97 -11.34
N THR A 259 -22.99 -13.95 -12.14
CA THR A 259 -24.39 -14.11 -12.57
C THR A 259 -25.33 -14.33 -11.38
N ARG A 260 -24.92 -15.13 -10.39
CA ARG A 260 -25.72 -15.41 -9.18
C ARG A 260 -25.77 -14.23 -8.22
N ASN A 261 -24.63 -13.59 -7.99
CA ASN A 261 -24.48 -12.59 -6.94
C ASN A 261 -24.82 -11.16 -7.38
N ARG A 262 -24.81 -10.88 -8.69
CA ARG A 262 -25.21 -9.60 -9.31
C ARG A 262 -24.64 -8.38 -8.56
N PRO A 263 -23.30 -8.23 -8.53
CA PRO A 263 -22.63 -7.23 -7.71
C PRO A 263 -23.08 -5.80 -8.04
N LEU A 264 -23.08 -4.94 -7.02
CA LEU A 264 -23.24 -3.50 -7.19
C LEU A 264 -21.86 -2.89 -7.49
N VAL A 265 -21.69 -2.22 -8.62
CA VAL A 265 -20.44 -1.55 -8.99
C VAL A 265 -20.62 -0.04 -8.92
N GLN A 266 -20.08 0.58 -7.88
CA GLN A 266 -20.00 2.03 -7.80
C GLN A 266 -18.91 2.55 -8.71
N HIS A 267 -19.28 3.46 -9.60
CA HIS A 267 -18.39 4.10 -10.55
C HIS A 267 -18.17 5.55 -10.13
N MET A 268 -16.92 5.88 -9.77
CA MET A 268 -16.46 7.27 -9.65
C MET A 268 -15.52 7.53 -10.82
N THR A 269 -16.06 8.08 -11.91
CA THR A 269 -15.38 8.10 -13.21
C THR A 269 -15.70 9.34 -14.03
N ASN A 270 -14.88 9.59 -15.05
CA ASN A 270 -15.10 10.68 -16.00
C ASN A 270 -16.43 10.54 -16.77
N LYS A 271 -16.97 11.67 -17.22
CA LYS A 271 -18.26 11.76 -17.94
C LYS A 271 -18.34 10.91 -19.20
N VAL A 272 -17.22 10.75 -19.93
CA VAL A 272 -17.17 9.96 -21.17
C VAL A 272 -17.39 8.48 -20.88
N HIS A 273 -16.87 8.00 -19.74
CA HIS A 273 -16.99 6.60 -19.34
C HIS A 273 -18.33 6.27 -18.66
N GLN A 274 -19.04 7.22 -18.04
CA GLN A 274 -20.24 6.92 -17.23
C GLN A 274 -21.28 6.06 -17.97
N ASN A 275 -21.81 6.52 -19.12
CA ASN A 275 -22.81 5.76 -19.86
C ASN A 275 -22.26 4.43 -20.37
N PHE A 276 -21.04 4.42 -20.90
CA PHE A 276 -20.47 3.22 -21.49
C PHE A 276 -20.15 2.15 -20.41
N GLY A 277 -19.51 2.55 -19.31
CA GLY A 277 -19.23 1.69 -18.16
C GLY A 277 -20.48 1.13 -17.48
N ALA A 278 -21.57 1.92 -17.39
CA ALA A 278 -22.86 1.40 -16.93
C ALA A 278 -23.38 0.27 -17.82
N ASN A 279 -23.37 0.46 -19.14
CA ASN A 279 -23.84 -0.56 -20.07
C ASN A 279 -22.94 -1.81 -20.07
N VAL A 280 -21.62 -1.64 -19.93
CA VAL A 280 -20.68 -2.77 -19.76
C VAL A 280 -20.99 -3.52 -18.47
N THR A 281 -21.26 -2.81 -17.36
CA THR A 281 -21.61 -3.44 -16.08
C THR A 281 -22.90 -4.26 -16.19
N LEU A 282 -23.93 -3.71 -16.85
CA LEU A 282 -25.19 -4.41 -17.11
C LEU A 282 -24.98 -5.62 -18.04
N ALA A 283 -24.13 -5.50 -19.05
CA ALA A 283 -23.81 -6.59 -19.98
C ALA A 283 -23.10 -7.76 -19.28
N VAL A 284 -22.37 -7.49 -18.20
CA VAL A 284 -21.67 -8.49 -17.35
C VAL A 284 -22.54 -8.87 -16.13
N GLY A 285 -23.88 -8.79 -16.26
CA GLY A 285 -24.84 -9.29 -15.28
C GLY A 285 -24.88 -8.54 -13.93
N SER A 286 -24.30 -7.35 -13.86
CA SER A 286 -24.09 -6.59 -12.61
C SER A 286 -24.90 -5.28 -12.60
N SER A 287 -24.97 -4.61 -11.45
CA SER A 287 -25.74 -3.36 -11.30
C SER A 287 -24.80 -2.15 -11.14
N PRO A 288 -24.79 -1.16 -12.05
CA PRO A 288 -23.97 0.04 -11.88
C PRO A 288 -24.65 1.08 -10.99
N ILE A 289 -23.86 1.85 -10.25
CA ILE A 289 -24.29 3.12 -9.65
C ILE A 289 -23.21 4.19 -9.87
N MET A 290 -23.62 5.41 -10.25
CA MET A 290 -22.72 6.52 -10.60
C MET A 290 -22.64 7.58 -9.48
N SER A 291 -22.82 7.17 -8.22
CA SER A 291 -22.85 8.10 -7.08
C SER A 291 -21.44 8.60 -6.73
N GLU A 292 -21.31 9.92 -6.68
CA GLU A 292 -20.15 10.65 -6.17
C GLU A 292 -20.53 11.46 -4.91
N VAL A 293 -21.52 10.98 -4.14
CA VAL A 293 -22.03 11.64 -2.92
C VAL A 293 -21.34 11.05 -1.69
N LYS A 294 -20.66 11.90 -0.92
CA LYS A 294 -19.86 11.49 0.25
C LYS A 294 -20.71 10.80 1.32
N GLU A 295 -21.93 11.26 1.51
CA GLU A 295 -22.86 10.76 2.52
C GLU A 295 -23.35 9.34 2.21
N GLU A 296 -23.34 8.93 0.94
CA GLU A 296 -23.83 7.62 0.49
C GLU A 296 -22.76 6.52 0.52
N VAL A 297 -21.46 6.87 0.46
CA VAL A 297 -20.39 5.89 0.17
C VAL A 297 -20.30 4.75 1.20
N HIS A 298 -20.59 5.02 2.47
CA HIS A 298 -20.60 3.99 3.52
C HIS A 298 -21.79 3.05 3.41
N GLU A 299 -22.95 3.55 2.98
CA GLU A 299 -24.14 2.72 2.75
C GLU A 299 -23.91 1.82 1.52
N LEU A 300 -23.35 2.38 0.46
CA LEU A 300 -23.00 1.65 -0.75
C LEU A 300 -21.98 0.54 -0.50
N ALA A 301 -20.92 0.82 0.26
CA ALA A 301 -19.87 -0.17 0.58
C ALA A 301 -20.39 -1.37 1.40
N ARG A 302 -21.46 -1.19 2.18
CA ARG A 302 -22.06 -2.28 2.99
C ARG A 302 -22.91 -3.24 2.18
N ILE A 303 -23.38 -2.82 1.00
CA ILE A 303 -24.21 -3.67 0.14
C ILE A 303 -23.43 -4.96 -0.19
N PRO A 304 -24.05 -6.15 -0.08
CA PRO A 304 -23.40 -7.41 -0.45
C PRO A 304 -22.83 -7.33 -1.87
N HIS A 305 -21.60 -7.83 -2.04
CA HIS A 305 -20.92 -7.84 -3.33
C HIS A 305 -20.68 -6.44 -3.96
N ALA A 306 -20.68 -5.38 -3.15
CA ALA A 306 -20.29 -4.05 -3.62
C ALA A 306 -18.81 -4.02 -4.04
N ALA A 307 -18.52 -3.36 -5.15
CA ALA A 307 -17.18 -3.05 -5.62
C ALA A 307 -17.09 -1.59 -6.07
N LEU A 308 -15.94 -0.96 -5.86
CA LEU A 308 -15.66 0.41 -6.28
C LEU A 308 -14.75 0.39 -7.51
N LEU A 309 -15.19 1.03 -8.60
CA LEU A 309 -14.34 1.44 -9.70
C LEU A 309 -14.00 2.92 -9.57
N LEU A 310 -12.74 3.20 -9.24
CA LEU A 310 -12.22 4.53 -9.01
C LEU A 310 -11.32 4.95 -10.18
N ASN A 311 -11.78 5.93 -10.96
CA ASN A 311 -11.07 6.43 -12.14
C ASN A 311 -10.73 7.91 -11.95
N THR A 312 -9.43 8.26 -12.02
CA THR A 312 -8.96 9.62 -11.73
C THR A 312 -9.25 10.65 -12.83
N GLY A 313 -9.97 10.27 -13.87
CA GLY A 313 -10.59 11.21 -14.79
C GLY A 313 -11.87 11.86 -14.25
N SER A 314 -12.38 11.42 -13.09
CA SER A 314 -13.55 12.02 -12.42
C SER A 314 -13.30 13.49 -12.02
N VAL A 315 -14.39 14.24 -11.90
CA VAL A 315 -14.42 15.62 -11.37
C VAL A 315 -14.71 15.67 -9.87
N ALA A 316 -14.87 14.50 -9.22
CA ALA A 316 -15.17 14.40 -7.80
C ALA A 316 -14.07 15.06 -6.95
N PRO A 317 -14.44 15.79 -5.89
CA PRO A 317 -13.47 16.33 -4.95
C PRO A 317 -12.63 15.24 -4.28
N LEU A 318 -11.37 15.58 -3.97
CA LEU A 318 -10.42 14.64 -3.37
C LEU A 318 -10.93 14.03 -2.05
N ASP A 319 -11.64 14.80 -1.23
CA ASP A 319 -12.16 14.29 0.04
C ASP A 319 -13.25 13.23 -0.14
N VAL A 320 -14.08 13.33 -1.19
CA VAL A 320 -15.07 12.30 -1.55
C VAL A 320 -14.37 11.02 -2.00
N LEU A 321 -13.35 11.14 -2.86
CA LEU A 321 -12.57 9.97 -3.32
C LEU A 321 -11.88 9.26 -2.15
N ARG A 322 -11.31 10.03 -1.21
CA ARG A 322 -10.69 9.50 0.01
C ARG A 322 -11.71 8.81 0.91
N GLU A 323 -12.91 9.38 1.07
CA GLU A 323 -13.96 8.77 1.86
C GLU A 323 -14.46 7.45 1.26
N ALA A 324 -14.61 7.40 -0.07
CA ALA A 324 -14.98 6.17 -0.77
C ALA A 324 -13.93 5.07 -0.57
N ILE A 325 -12.63 5.38 -0.72
CA ILE A 325 -11.56 4.42 -0.46
C ILE A 325 -11.64 3.89 0.98
N THR A 326 -11.79 4.80 1.95
CA THR A 326 -11.92 4.43 3.37
C THR A 326 -13.11 3.50 3.61
N ALA A 327 -14.28 3.82 3.05
CA ALA A 327 -15.50 3.04 3.22
C ALA A 327 -15.34 1.61 2.67
N TYR A 328 -14.81 1.47 1.45
CA TYR A 328 -14.64 0.15 0.83
C TYR A 328 -13.54 -0.67 1.51
N ASN A 329 -12.42 -0.07 1.92
CA ASN A 329 -11.40 -0.80 2.69
C ASN A 329 -11.91 -1.23 4.07
N LYS A 330 -12.71 -0.40 4.75
CA LYS A 330 -13.32 -0.74 6.04
C LYS A 330 -14.24 -1.96 5.94
N GLU A 331 -15.05 -2.03 4.89
CA GLU A 331 -15.97 -3.16 4.62
C GLU A 331 -15.27 -4.33 3.88
N LYS A 332 -13.94 -4.25 3.68
CA LYS A 332 -13.12 -5.23 2.96
C LYS A 332 -13.66 -5.57 1.57
N ARG A 333 -14.16 -4.55 0.88
CA ARG A 333 -14.72 -4.62 -0.48
C ARG A 333 -13.67 -4.32 -1.53
N PRO A 334 -13.78 -4.91 -2.74
CA PRO A 334 -12.84 -4.67 -3.81
C PRO A 334 -12.81 -3.21 -4.28
N ILE A 335 -11.61 -2.69 -4.54
CA ILE A 335 -11.40 -1.40 -5.21
C ILE A 335 -10.54 -1.63 -6.45
N VAL A 336 -11.09 -1.30 -7.62
CA VAL A 336 -10.38 -1.25 -8.90
C VAL A 336 -10.00 0.20 -9.18
N PHE A 337 -8.70 0.47 -9.29
CA PHE A 337 -8.16 1.80 -9.52
C PHE A 337 -7.66 1.97 -10.95
N ASP A 338 -8.10 3.04 -11.61
CA ASP A 338 -7.74 3.41 -12.97
C ASP A 338 -7.10 4.82 -12.98
N PRO A 339 -5.77 4.92 -12.99
CA PRO A 339 -5.01 6.16 -12.84
C PRO A 339 -4.93 6.96 -14.15
N VAL A 340 -6.09 7.23 -14.76
CA VAL A 340 -6.18 7.80 -16.11
C VAL A 340 -5.33 9.05 -16.26
N GLY A 341 -4.42 9.03 -17.23
CA GLY A 341 -3.53 10.14 -17.54
C GLY A 341 -2.59 10.50 -16.40
N TYR A 342 -2.18 9.53 -15.57
CA TYR A 342 -1.28 9.71 -14.42
C TYR A 342 -0.11 10.67 -14.70
N SER A 343 0.61 10.44 -15.79
CA SER A 343 1.80 11.21 -16.18
C SER A 343 1.51 12.38 -17.12
N ALA A 344 0.24 12.63 -17.47
CA ALA A 344 -0.13 13.67 -18.42
C ALA A 344 0.08 15.09 -17.85
N THR A 345 -0.15 15.29 -16.54
CA THR A 345 0.06 16.56 -15.86
C THR A 345 0.55 16.35 -14.43
N GLU A 346 1.24 17.34 -13.87
CA GLU A 346 1.68 17.30 -12.48
C GLU A 346 0.50 17.22 -11.49
N ALA A 347 -0.61 17.89 -11.79
CA ALA A 347 -1.82 17.82 -10.98
C ALA A 347 -2.40 16.40 -10.93
N ARG A 348 -2.41 15.68 -12.06
CA ARG A 348 -2.87 14.27 -12.11
C ARG A 348 -1.92 13.35 -11.35
N ARG A 349 -0.61 13.55 -11.49
CA ARG A 349 0.40 12.80 -10.74
C ARG A 349 0.18 12.95 -9.23
N LEU A 350 0.08 14.20 -8.74
CA LEU A 350 -0.14 14.49 -7.32
C LEU A 350 -1.46 13.91 -6.80
N LEU A 351 -2.54 14.03 -7.57
CA LEU A 351 -3.84 13.43 -7.23
C LEU A 351 -3.72 11.91 -7.05
N ASN A 352 -3.16 11.23 -8.04
CA ASN A 352 -3.01 9.78 -8.02
C ASN A 352 -2.09 9.31 -6.89
N ASP A 353 -0.94 9.96 -6.69
CA ASP A 353 -0.02 9.65 -5.59
C ASP A 353 -0.72 9.79 -4.23
N THR A 354 -1.56 10.82 -4.09
CA THR A 354 -2.36 11.04 -2.87
C THR A 354 -3.37 9.91 -2.64
N LEU A 355 -4.08 9.49 -3.69
CA LEU A 355 -5.06 8.39 -3.59
C LEU A 355 -4.38 7.04 -3.32
N LEU A 356 -3.28 6.75 -4.01
CA LEU A 356 -2.48 5.53 -3.85
C LEU A 356 -1.88 5.38 -2.44
N SER A 357 -1.63 6.51 -1.77
CA SER A 357 -1.14 6.55 -0.39
C SER A 357 -2.27 6.38 0.64
N HIS A 358 -3.52 6.63 0.25
CA HIS A 358 -4.65 6.74 1.18
C HIS A 358 -5.24 5.38 1.58
N GLY A 359 -5.26 4.39 0.70
CA GLY A 359 -5.83 3.06 1.00
C GLY A 359 -5.17 1.91 0.25
N GLN A 360 -5.79 0.73 0.35
CA GLN A 360 -5.33 -0.50 -0.30
C GLN A 360 -6.22 -0.83 -1.50
N PHE A 361 -5.61 -1.06 -2.66
CA PHE A 361 -6.32 -1.34 -3.91
C PHE A 361 -6.25 -2.81 -4.26
N THR A 362 -7.39 -3.35 -4.70
CA THR A 362 -7.52 -4.75 -5.10
C THR A 362 -6.92 -4.99 -6.48
N CYS A 363 -7.17 -4.06 -7.41
CA CYS A 363 -6.58 -4.08 -8.73
C CYS A 363 -6.19 -2.65 -9.16
N ILE A 364 -5.01 -2.48 -9.76
CA ILE A 364 -4.62 -1.25 -10.45
C ILE A 364 -4.54 -1.55 -11.94
N LYS A 365 -5.35 -0.86 -12.76
CA LYS A 365 -5.41 -1.06 -14.21
C LYS A 365 -5.01 0.22 -14.93
N GLY A 366 -3.97 0.17 -15.76
CA GLY A 366 -3.58 1.27 -16.64
C GLY A 366 -3.22 0.80 -18.04
N ASN A 367 -3.07 1.74 -18.95
CA ASN A 367 -2.40 1.48 -20.23
C ASN A 367 -0.87 1.43 -20.04
N THR A 368 -0.14 1.15 -21.12
CA THR A 368 1.33 1.06 -21.08
C THR A 368 2.00 2.33 -20.55
N SER A 369 1.56 3.52 -20.93
CA SER A 369 2.18 4.77 -20.46
C SER A 369 1.95 5.01 -18.97
N GLU A 370 0.75 4.73 -18.47
CA GLU A 370 0.39 4.85 -17.05
C GLU A 370 1.17 3.85 -16.19
N ILE A 371 1.26 2.58 -16.61
CA ILE A 371 1.97 1.53 -15.88
C ILE A 371 3.48 1.78 -15.86
N LEU A 372 4.09 2.21 -16.98
CA LEU A 372 5.52 2.58 -17.02
C LEU A 372 5.82 3.76 -16.09
N SER A 373 4.91 4.74 -16.05
CA SER A 373 5.05 5.92 -15.20
C SER A 373 4.91 5.57 -13.72
N LEU A 374 3.93 4.74 -13.35
CA LEU A 374 3.76 4.23 -11.97
C LEU A 374 4.94 3.36 -11.53
N ALA A 375 5.51 2.58 -12.46
CA ALA A 375 6.72 1.79 -12.21
C ALA A 375 7.99 2.64 -12.08
N LYS A 376 7.92 3.97 -12.35
CA LYS A 376 9.05 4.90 -12.38
C LYS A 376 10.17 4.46 -13.35
N LEU A 377 9.83 3.67 -14.38
CA LEU A 377 10.80 3.16 -15.37
C LEU A 377 11.02 4.13 -16.55
N THR A 378 10.32 5.27 -16.55
CA THR A 378 10.47 6.32 -17.58
C THR A 378 10.60 7.68 -16.92
N THR A 379 11.67 8.40 -17.25
CA THR A 379 11.97 9.77 -16.78
C THR A 379 11.44 10.86 -17.72
N GLU A 380 10.95 10.50 -18.90
CA GLU A 380 10.44 11.46 -19.89
C GLU A 380 8.94 11.74 -19.72
N LYS A 381 8.56 13.02 -19.76
CA LYS A 381 7.16 13.47 -19.78
C LYS A 381 6.45 12.92 -21.02
N MET A 382 5.65 11.87 -20.85
CA MET A 382 4.80 11.36 -21.94
C MET A 382 3.68 12.37 -22.22
N LYS A 383 3.61 12.88 -23.46
CA LYS A 383 2.56 13.80 -23.90
C LYS A 383 1.35 13.02 -24.40
N GLY A 384 0.25 13.06 -23.64
CA GLY A 384 -1.07 12.58 -24.06
C GLY A 384 -1.47 11.20 -23.49
N VAL A 385 -2.77 10.90 -23.58
CA VAL A 385 -3.38 9.59 -23.24
C VAL A 385 -3.26 8.58 -24.41
N ASP A 386 -2.92 9.07 -25.60
CA ASP A 386 -2.83 8.28 -26.83
C ASP A 386 -1.36 7.93 -27.14
N ALA A 387 -1.01 6.69 -26.78
CA ALA A 387 0.15 5.85 -27.09
C ALA A 387 1.45 6.41 -27.72
N PHE A 388 2.54 5.98 -27.09
CA PHE A 388 3.86 5.74 -27.67
C PHE A 388 3.76 4.91 -28.98
N THR A 389 4.37 5.36 -30.07
CA THR A 389 4.30 4.72 -31.41
C THR A 389 5.47 3.77 -31.72
N GLY A 390 6.33 3.46 -30.75
CA GLY A 390 7.38 2.43 -30.87
C GLY A 390 6.90 1.07 -30.38
N GLN A 391 7.37 -0.02 -31.01
CA GLN A 391 7.26 -1.37 -30.45
C GLN A 391 8.04 -1.43 -29.13
N LEU A 392 7.35 -1.19 -28.02
CA LEU A 392 7.88 -1.44 -26.69
C LEU A 392 8.07 -2.95 -26.50
N ASP A 393 9.21 -3.33 -25.94
CA ASP A 393 9.52 -4.72 -25.65
C ASP A 393 8.46 -5.28 -24.66
N LYS A 394 7.84 -6.41 -25.02
CA LYS A 394 6.89 -7.14 -24.18
C LYS A 394 7.46 -7.39 -22.79
N VAL A 395 8.76 -7.69 -22.70
CA VAL A 395 9.47 -7.95 -21.44
C VAL A 395 9.46 -6.70 -20.56
N MET A 396 9.66 -5.51 -21.14
CA MET A 396 9.66 -4.25 -20.41
C MET A 396 8.28 -3.93 -19.82
N VAL A 397 7.21 -4.14 -20.60
CA VAL A 397 5.84 -3.89 -20.14
C VAL A 397 5.42 -4.88 -19.04
N ALA A 398 5.76 -6.16 -19.21
CA ALA A 398 5.57 -7.17 -18.17
C ALA A 398 6.31 -6.78 -16.88
N GLN A 399 7.58 -6.35 -17.01
CA GLN A 399 8.38 -5.92 -15.87
C GLN A 399 7.78 -4.69 -15.17
N ALA A 400 7.31 -3.69 -15.91
CA ALA A 400 6.64 -2.53 -15.33
C ALA A 400 5.36 -2.93 -14.58
N THR A 401 4.57 -3.83 -15.17
CA THR A 401 3.35 -4.38 -14.55
C THR A 401 3.68 -5.09 -13.23
N ARG A 402 4.74 -5.92 -13.21
CA ARG A 402 5.23 -6.58 -12.00
C ARG A 402 5.67 -5.58 -10.93
N VAL A 403 6.38 -4.51 -11.30
CA VAL A 403 6.80 -3.45 -10.36
C VAL A 403 5.59 -2.75 -9.73
N VAL A 404 4.57 -2.41 -10.51
CA VAL A 404 3.33 -1.79 -9.97
C VAL A 404 2.62 -2.74 -9.01
N ALA A 405 2.41 -4.00 -9.41
CA ALA A 405 1.79 -5.02 -8.57
C ALA A 405 2.55 -5.21 -7.25
N TYR A 406 3.87 -5.32 -7.31
CA TYR A 406 4.75 -5.45 -6.14
C TYR A 406 4.69 -4.24 -5.21
N THR A 407 4.79 -3.03 -5.77
CA THR A 407 4.92 -1.79 -4.99
C THR A 407 3.65 -1.50 -4.19
N TYR A 408 2.49 -1.62 -4.83
CA TYR A 408 1.19 -1.33 -4.20
C TYR A 408 0.53 -2.57 -3.58
N LYS A 409 1.20 -3.73 -3.68
CA LYS A 409 0.75 -5.01 -3.15
C LYS A 409 -0.63 -5.43 -3.64
N THR A 410 -0.80 -5.40 -4.95
CA THR A 410 -2.10 -5.47 -5.65
C THR A 410 -2.00 -6.41 -6.87
N VAL A 411 -3.12 -6.68 -7.52
CA VAL A 411 -3.12 -7.22 -8.89
C VAL A 411 -3.01 -6.05 -9.86
N ALA A 412 -1.94 -6.00 -10.67
CA ALA A 412 -1.79 -4.95 -11.68
C ALA A 412 -2.18 -5.46 -13.06
N VAL A 413 -2.86 -4.63 -13.83
CA VAL A 413 -3.24 -4.89 -15.22
C VAL A 413 -2.68 -3.79 -16.12
N CYS A 414 -1.87 -4.17 -17.10
CA CYS A 414 -1.42 -3.27 -18.17
C CYS A 414 -2.10 -3.62 -19.47
N THR A 415 -2.90 -2.71 -20.02
CA THR A 415 -3.66 -2.94 -21.26
C THR A 415 -2.88 -2.58 -22.51
N GLY A 416 -3.05 -3.36 -23.57
CA GLY A 416 -2.46 -3.10 -24.89
C GLY A 416 -2.88 -4.14 -25.94
N GLU A 417 -2.02 -4.35 -26.94
CA GLU A 417 -2.15 -5.52 -27.84
C GLU A 417 -2.04 -6.83 -27.03
N TYR A 418 -1.06 -6.85 -26.12
CA TYR A 418 -0.95 -7.82 -25.04
C TYR A 418 -1.42 -7.14 -23.76
N ASP A 419 -2.35 -7.78 -23.06
CA ASP A 419 -2.68 -7.37 -21.70
C ASP A 419 -1.83 -8.18 -20.72
N PHE A 420 -1.14 -7.50 -19.81
CA PHE A 420 -0.34 -8.16 -18.78
C PHE A 420 -1.06 -8.08 -17.45
N VAL A 421 -1.12 -9.18 -16.72
CA VAL A 421 -1.70 -9.25 -15.36
C VAL A 421 -0.64 -9.81 -14.42
N ALA A 422 -0.27 -9.05 -13.39
CA ALA A 422 0.70 -9.46 -12.38
C ALA A 422 0.10 -9.48 -10.98
N ASP A 423 0.49 -10.46 -10.16
CA ASP A 423 0.01 -10.61 -8.78
C ASP A 423 1.12 -10.27 -7.78
N GLY A 424 0.98 -9.14 -7.10
CA GLY A 424 1.87 -8.70 -6.02
C GLY A 424 1.24 -8.79 -4.64
N THR A 425 0.22 -9.62 -4.44
CA THR A 425 -0.55 -9.66 -3.19
C THR A 425 0.07 -10.54 -2.11
N PHE A 426 0.95 -11.48 -2.45
CA PHE A 426 1.69 -12.33 -1.49
C PHE A 426 0.83 -12.99 -0.40
N GLY A 427 -0.42 -13.36 -0.70
CA GLY A 427 -1.32 -13.95 0.30
C GLY A 427 -1.75 -12.99 1.41
N GLY A 428 -1.54 -11.69 1.26
CA GLY A 428 -1.74 -10.69 2.32
C GLY A 428 -0.69 -10.77 3.43
N ARG A 429 0.38 -11.57 3.26
CA ARG A 429 1.40 -11.74 4.30
C ARG A 429 2.38 -10.57 4.31
N TYR A 430 2.84 -10.24 5.50
CA TYR A 430 3.92 -9.30 5.71
C TYR A 430 4.96 -9.88 6.67
N TYR A 431 6.13 -9.26 6.76
CA TYR A 431 7.21 -9.74 7.60
C TYR A 431 7.98 -8.55 8.14
N LEU A 432 8.51 -8.68 9.35
CA LEU A 432 9.48 -7.72 9.87
C LEU A 432 10.88 -8.10 9.38
N SER A 433 11.71 -7.08 9.15
CA SER A 433 13.13 -7.18 8.80
C SER A 433 13.45 -7.85 7.45
N CYS A 434 13.22 -9.16 7.30
CA CYS A 434 13.72 -9.99 6.19
C CYS A 434 13.01 -9.78 4.83
N GLY A 435 12.01 -8.91 4.78
CA GLY A 435 11.25 -8.64 3.56
C GLY A 435 10.45 -9.85 3.09
N LEU A 436 10.26 -9.95 1.77
CA LEU A 436 9.50 -11.03 1.13
C LEU A 436 10.40 -12.12 0.55
N GLY A 437 11.71 -11.89 0.47
CA GLY A 437 12.69 -12.81 -0.15
C GLY A 437 12.55 -12.95 -1.67
N ILE A 438 11.64 -12.19 -2.30
CA ILE A 438 11.37 -12.20 -3.73
C ILE A 438 11.36 -10.76 -4.26
N SER A 439 12.00 -10.55 -5.40
CA SER A 439 12.08 -9.21 -5.99
C SER A 439 10.84 -8.90 -6.83
N ALA A 440 10.60 -7.62 -7.09
CA ALA A 440 9.55 -7.20 -8.00
C ALA A 440 9.67 -7.81 -9.41
N LYS A 441 10.85 -8.30 -9.83
CA LYS A 441 11.05 -8.90 -11.16
C LYS A 441 10.50 -10.32 -11.27
N ASP A 442 10.35 -11.01 -10.15
CA ASP A 442 10.14 -12.46 -10.11
C ASP A 442 8.70 -12.84 -9.75
N ILE A 443 7.82 -11.86 -9.54
CA ILE A 443 6.43 -12.13 -9.18
C ILE A 443 5.64 -12.68 -10.39
N PRO A 444 4.61 -13.51 -10.15
CA PRO A 444 3.81 -14.10 -11.21
C PRO A 444 3.21 -13.06 -12.15
N CYS A 445 3.34 -13.29 -13.45
CA CYS A 445 2.74 -12.46 -14.49
C CYS A 445 2.26 -13.33 -15.66
N VAL A 446 1.07 -13.00 -16.18
CA VAL A 446 0.51 -13.60 -17.40
C VAL A 446 0.34 -12.55 -18.48
N ALA A 447 0.55 -12.95 -19.73
CA ALA A 447 0.25 -12.16 -20.92
C ALA A 447 -0.97 -12.76 -21.62
N ILE A 448 -1.94 -11.92 -21.97
CA ILE A 448 -3.21 -12.30 -22.58
C ILE A 448 -3.30 -11.59 -23.93
N HIS A 449 -3.53 -12.35 -25.01
CA HIS A 449 -3.62 -11.77 -26.35
C HIS A 449 -4.66 -12.50 -27.23
N ASN A 450 -5.20 -11.78 -28.21
CA ASN A 450 -6.15 -12.34 -29.20
C ASN A 450 -5.95 -11.72 -30.60
N GLY A 451 -4.66 -11.64 -30.98
CA GLY A 451 -4.21 -10.94 -32.19
C GLY A 451 -4.40 -9.42 -32.11
N SER A 452 -4.04 -8.73 -33.21
CA SER A 452 -4.19 -7.27 -33.29
C SER A 452 -5.65 -6.87 -33.45
N ILE A 453 -6.08 -5.87 -32.66
CA ILE A 453 -7.44 -5.29 -32.68
C ILE A 453 -7.34 -3.75 -32.62
N PRO A 454 -6.82 -3.07 -33.66
CA PRO A 454 -6.53 -1.63 -33.60
C PRO A 454 -7.76 -0.77 -33.31
N ILE A 455 -8.93 -1.15 -33.86
CA ILE A 455 -10.20 -0.42 -33.69
C ILE A 455 -10.66 -0.28 -32.23
N MET A 456 -10.12 -1.11 -31.33
CA MET A 456 -10.39 -1.00 -29.89
C MET A 456 -9.80 0.28 -29.27
N GLY A 457 -8.76 0.84 -29.90
CA GLY A 457 -8.21 2.16 -29.57
C GLY A 457 -8.97 3.33 -30.19
N ASP A 458 -9.85 3.07 -31.17
CA ASP A 458 -10.59 4.10 -31.91
C ASP A 458 -11.97 4.42 -31.30
N ILE A 459 -12.28 3.86 -30.13
CA ILE A 459 -13.45 4.21 -29.32
C ILE A 459 -13.00 4.80 -27.97
N THR A 460 -13.76 5.77 -27.49
CA THR A 460 -13.49 6.36 -26.18
C THR A 460 -13.81 5.37 -25.06
N ALA A 461 -13.06 5.47 -23.96
CA ALA A 461 -13.26 4.69 -22.74
C ALA A 461 -13.19 3.15 -22.87
N SER A 462 -12.63 2.59 -23.95
CA SER A 462 -12.38 1.13 -24.06
C SER A 462 -11.54 0.60 -22.89
N GLY A 463 -10.40 1.25 -22.62
CA GLY A 463 -9.54 0.88 -21.49
C GLY A 463 -10.21 1.06 -20.13
N CYS A 464 -11.04 2.10 -19.95
CA CYS A 464 -11.76 2.33 -18.70
C CYS A 464 -12.86 1.28 -18.47
N SER A 465 -13.51 0.83 -19.53
CA SER A 465 -14.56 -0.18 -19.48
C SER A 465 -14.07 -1.59 -19.17
N LEU A 466 -12.81 -1.92 -19.47
CA LEU A 466 -12.18 -3.11 -18.88
C LEU A 466 -12.19 -3.01 -17.34
N GLY A 467 -12.00 -1.81 -16.77
CA GLY A 467 -12.12 -1.58 -15.34
C GLY A 467 -13.51 -1.93 -14.79
N SER A 468 -14.59 -1.63 -15.53
CA SER A 468 -15.96 -2.05 -15.19
C SER A 468 -16.09 -3.57 -15.19
N THR A 469 -15.59 -4.26 -16.21
CA THR A 469 -15.61 -5.73 -16.25
C THR A 469 -14.81 -6.36 -15.10
N ILE A 470 -13.62 -5.82 -14.79
CA ILE A 470 -12.82 -6.27 -13.64
C ILE A 470 -13.62 -6.08 -12.34
N ALA A 471 -14.21 -4.89 -12.13
CA ALA A 471 -14.98 -4.58 -10.94
C ALA A 471 -16.20 -5.51 -10.76
N CYS A 472 -16.88 -5.85 -11.85
CA CYS A 472 -17.95 -6.86 -11.84
C CYS A 472 -17.44 -8.22 -11.38
N CYS A 473 -16.34 -8.71 -11.97
CA CYS A 473 -15.78 -10.01 -11.63
C CYS A 473 -15.31 -10.08 -10.18
N VAL A 474 -14.53 -9.11 -9.70
CA VAL A 474 -14.01 -9.14 -8.33
C VAL A 474 -15.09 -8.88 -7.27
N GLY A 475 -16.13 -8.10 -7.59
CA GLY A 475 -17.27 -7.89 -6.68
C GLY A 475 -18.19 -9.11 -6.61
N GLY A 476 -18.40 -9.77 -7.75
CA GLY A 476 -19.37 -10.85 -7.90
C GLY A 476 -18.92 -12.22 -7.42
N VAL A 477 -17.62 -12.44 -7.19
CA VAL A 477 -17.13 -13.70 -6.63
C VAL A 477 -17.45 -13.83 -5.13
N ALA A 478 -17.58 -15.07 -4.65
CA ALA A 478 -17.86 -15.39 -3.26
C ALA A 478 -16.65 -15.10 -2.36
N PRO A 479 -16.84 -14.86 -1.06
CA PRO A 479 -15.75 -14.69 -0.12
C PRO A 479 -14.71 -15.82 -0.21
N GLU A 480 -13.43 -15.48 -0.07
CA GLU A 480 -12.29 -16.41 -0.20
C GLU A 480 -12.05 -16.99 -1.61
N SER A 481 -12.89 -16.68 -2.60
CA SER A 481 -12.59 -16.97 -4.01
C SER A 481 -11.35 -16.19 -4.46
N ASN A 482 -10.60 -16.77 -5.39
CA ASN A 482 -9.32 -16.20 -5.78
C ASN A 482 -9.48 -14.88 -6.57
N LEU A 483 -8.85 -13.83 -6.08
CA LEU A 483 -8.79 -12.51 -6.71
C LEU A 483 -8.12 -12.58 -8.09
N PHE A 484 -6.98 -13.25 -8.20
CA PHE A 484 -6.21 -13.27 -9.45
C PHE A 484 -7.03 -13.89 -10.59
N ASP A 485 -7.74 -14.97 -10.29
CA ASP A 485 -8.62 -15.66 -11.24
C ASP A 485 -9.77 -14.76 -11.72
N ALA A 486 -10.38 -13.98 -10.81
CA ALA A 486 -11.44 -13.03 -11.16
C ALA A 486 -10.93 -11.93 -12.11
N VAL A 487 -9.74 -11.39 -11.86
CA VAL A 487 -9.12 -10.37 -12.73
C VAL A 487 -8.76 -10.94 -14.10
N VAL A 488 -8.10 -12.11 -14.15
CA VAL A 488 -7.74 -12.76 -15.42
C VAL A 488 -8.99 -13.10 -16.22
N THR A 489 -10.04 -13.62 -15.58
CA THR A 489 -11.33 -13.92 -16.24
C THR A 489 -11.90 -12.66 -16.90
N ALA A 490 -11.91 -11.53 -16.20
CA ALA A 490 -12.41 -10.27 -16.74
C ALA A 490 -11.63 -9.82 -17.98
N VAL A 491 -10.29 -9.91 -17.94
CA VAL A 491 -9.42 -9.51 -19.05
C VAL A 491 -9.62 -10.44 -20.26
N VAL A 492 -9.68 -11.75 -20.04
CA VAL A 492 -9.94 -12.73 -21.10
C VAL A 492 -11.31 -12.52 -21.74
N LEU A 493 -12.36 -12.34 -20.93
CA LEU A 493 -13.71 -12.07 -21.41
C LEU A 493 -13.74 -10.80 -22.28
N TYR A 494 -13.16 -9.71 -21.78
CA TYR A 494 -13.15 -8.42 -22.46
C TYR A 494 -12.35 -8.45 -23.77
N LYS A 495 -11.17 -9.10 -23.79
CA LYS A 495 -10.36 -9.24 -25.00
C LYS A 495 -11.06 -10.12 -26.05
N THR A 496 -11.71 -11.20 -25.62
CA THR A 496 -12.50 -12.08 -26.50
C THR A 496 -13.67 -11.31 -27.12
N ALA A 497 -14.40 -10.53 -26.32
CA ALA A 497 -15.49 -9.68 -26.80
C ALA A 497 -14.99 -8.63 -27.80
N GLY A 498 -13.86 -7.98 -27.51
CA GLY A 498 -13.20 -7.05 -28.45
C GLY A 498 -12.85 -7.70 -29.78
N LYS A 499 -12.33 -8.93 -29.75
CA LYS A 499 -12.05 -9.68 -30.98
C LYS A 499 -13.31 -9.94 -31.79
N LEU A 500 -14.36 -10.46 -31.14
CA LEU A 500 -15.63 -10.75 -31.79
C LEU A 500 -16.26 -9.50 -32.40
N ALA A 501 -16.30 -8.39 -31.64
CA ALA A 501 -16.81 -7.11 -32.10
C ALA A 501 -16.04 -6.58 -33.32
N SER A 502 -14.72 -6.75 -33.35
CA SER A 502 -13.88 -6.29 -34.48
C SER A 502 -14.20 -7.00 -35.79
N THR A 503 -14.66 -8.25 -35.72
CA THR A 503 -15.05 -9.01 -36.92
C THR A 503 -16.45 -8.67 -37.44
N ARG A 504 -17.30 -8.08 -36.58
CA ARG A 504 -18.71 -7.79 -36.88
C ARG A 504 -18.96 -6.31 -37.19
N CYS A 505 -18.07 -5.42 -36.76
CA CYS A 505 -18.25 -3.99 -36.92
C CYS A 505 -18.01 -3.51 -38.36
N GLN A 506 -18.61 -2.38 -38.70
CA GLN A 506 -18.44 -1.63 -39.96
C GLN A 506 -17.69 -0.30 -39.74
N GLY A 507 -17.14 -0.07 -38.55
CA GLY A 507 -16.50 1.18 -38.13
C GLY A 507 -16.63 1.40 -36.62
N ASN A 508 -15.97 2.44 -36.09
CA ASN A 508 -15.83 2.68 -34.65
C ASN A 508 -17.17 2.80 -33.90
N GLY A 509 -18.16 3.48 -34.46
CA GLY A 509 -19.50 3.61 -33.86
C GLY A 509 -20.18 2.25 -33.70
N SER A 510 -20.18 1.43 -34.76
CA SER A 510 -20.73 0.07 -34.71
C SER A 510 -19.90 -0.88 -33.83
N PHE A 511 -18.58 -0.68 -33.75
CA PHE A 511 -17.71 -1.48 -32.89
C PHE A 511 -18.09 -1.31 -31.41
N ASN A 512 -18.41 -0.09 -30.98
CA ASN A 512 -18.83 0.19 -29.62
C ASN A 512 -20.08 -0.63 -29.22
N VAL A 513 -21.12 -0.63 -30.07
CA VAL A 513 -22.34 -1.43 -29.84
C VAL A 513 -22.03 -2.93 -29.90
N GLN A 514 -21.26 -3.37 -30.89
CA GLN A 514 -20.89 -4.79 -31.04
C GLN A 514 -20.05 -5.31 -29.87
N LEU A 515 -19.27 -4.45 -29.21
CA LEU A 515 -18.52 -4.83 -28.01
C LEU A 515 -19.45 -5.11 -26.83
N LEU A 516 -20.49 -4.29 -26.63
CA LEU A 516 -21.51 -4.53 -25.60
C LEU A 516 -22.28 -5.84 -25.89
N ASP A 517 -22.70 -6.03 -27.14
CA ASP A 517 -23.42 -7.24 -27.55
C ASP A 517 -22.55 -8.49 -27.39
N ALA A 518 -21.27 -8.42 -27.76
CA ALA A 518 -20.33 -9.52 -27.61
C ALA A 518 -20.06 -9.85 -26.14
N LEU A 519 -19.90 -8.84 -25.27
CA LEU A 519 -19.76 -9.04 -23.83
C LEU A 519 -20.99 -9.73 -23.25
N TYR A 520 -22.18 -9.24 -23.58
CA TYR A 520 -23.44 -9.81 -23.14
C TYR A 520 -23.57 -11.28 -23.57
N GLN A 521 -23.34 -11.58 -24.85
CA GLN A 521 -23.42 -12.93 -25.40
C GLN A 521 -22.43 -13.88 -24.71
N LEU A 522 -21.15 -13.52 -24.68
CA LEU A 522 -20.11 -14.39 -24.11
C LEU A 522 -20.31 -14.63 -22.60
N PHE A 523 -20.75 -13.60 -21.87
CA PHE A 523 -21.04 -13.71 -20.44
C PHE A 523 -22.25 -14.62 -20.18
N HIS A 524 -23.36 -14.42 -20.88
CA HIS A 524 -24.59 -15.17 -20.65
C HIS A 524 -24.57 -16.60 -21.20
N GLU A 525 -23.84 -16.86 -22.28
CA GLU A 525 -23.59 -18.22 -22.76
C GLU A 525 -22.68 -19.02 -21.81
N ASN A 526 -21.80 -18.33 -21.08
CA ASN A 526 -20.83 -18.90 -20.14
C ASN A 526 -20.17 -20.19 -20.67
N CYS A 527 -19.61 -20.11 -21.88
CA CYS A 527 -18.90 -21.23 -22.51
C CYS A 527 -17.44 -20.85 -22.80
N PRO A 528 -16.56 -20.76 -21.78
CA PRO A 528 -15.19 -20.27 -21.97
C PRO A 528 -14.31 -21.11 -22.90
N ALA A 529 -14.72 -22.34 -23.22
CA ALA A 529 -14.06 -23.18 -24.22
C ALA A 529 -14.12 -22.58 -25.63
N THR A 530 -15.06 -21.67 -25.93
CA THR A 530 -15.18 -20.99 -27.23
C THR A 530 -14.37 -19.69 -27.29
N TRP A 531 -13.78 -19.25 -26.17
CA TRP A 531 -13.06 -18.00 -26.10
C TRP A 531 -11.68 -18.16 -26.76
N SER A 532 -11.45 -17.44 -27.87
CA SER A 532 -10.27 -17.60 -28.73
C SER A 532 -8.98 -16.95 -28.19
N THR A 533 -8.96 -16.56 -26.92
CA THR A 533 -7.86 -15.79 -26.32
C THR A 533 -6.76 -16.72 -25.80
N SER A 534 -5.50 -16.42 -26.12
CA SER A 534 -4.34 -17.13 -25.61
C SER A 534 -3.80 -16.46 -24.35
N LEU A 535 -3.39 -17.30 -23.40
CA LEU A 535 -2.77 -16.90 -22.13
C LEU A 535 -1.41 -17.56 -22.03
N GLU A 536 -0.38 -16.73 -21.86
CA GLU A 536 1.01 -17.14 -21.69
C GLU A 536 1.48 -16.76 -20.28
N ARG A 537 2.18 -17.67 -19.60
CA ARG A 537 2.86 -17.36 -18.32
C ARG A 537 4.25 -16.86 -18.61
N LEU A 538 4.58 -15.71 -18.04
CA LEU A 538 5.91 -15.14 -18.12
C LEU A 538 6.70 -15.56 -16.90
N SER A 539 7.80 -16.29 -17.15
CA SER A 539 8.78 -16.67 -16.12
C SER A 539 9.57 -15.49 -15.58
#